data_AF-A0A946ZR45-F1
#
_entry.id   AF-A0A946ZR45-F1
#
_cell.length_a   1.000
_cell.length_b   1.000
_cell.length_c   1.000
_cell.angle_alpha   90.00
_cell.angle_beta   90.00
_cell.angle_gamma   90.00
#
_symmetry.space_group_name_H-M   'P 1'
#
loop_
_entity.id
_entity.type
_entity.pdbx_description
1 polymer ?
#
loop_
_entity_poly.entity_id
_entity_poly.type
_entity_poly.pdbx_seq_one_letter_code
_entity_poly.pdbx_strand_id
1 'polypeptide(L)'
;MATKKKKSKPTAKKKRTSIRFSRQNKIILGSLLILLSIALFFSFISFYFTWQEDQSLLTEFANRNEQAKNLLNKFGASVSYYVMYRGFGLASFIVPFLLCLTGLYLFLSIPGKALWNKWIWGLLLLIWTSIALGFFAESQPLLGGLVGYEMNDFLQDYTGKIGVFLILLFMLTVILVRLFKITPEG
;
A
#
# COMPACT_ATOMS: atom_id res chain seq x y z
N MET A 1 -19.61 -18.36 -64.64
CA MET A 1 -18.44 -18.25 -63.74
C MET A 1 -18.89 -18.47 -62.30
N ALA A 2 -18.51 -19.59 -61.67
CA ALA A 2 -18.84 -19.87 -60.27
C ALA A 2 -17.75 -19.31 -59.35
N THR A 3 -18.09 -18.32 -58.52
CA THR A 3 -17.16 -17.72 -57.54
C THR A 3 -16.92 -18.68 -56.37
N LYS A 4 -15.71 -19.25 -56.28
CA LYS A 4 -15.27 -20.07 -55.14
C LYS A 4 -15.25 -19.23 -53.85
N LYS A 5 -16.13 -19.57 -52.89
CA LYS A 5 -16.15 -19.01 -51.53
C LYS A 5 -14.85 -19.39 -50.81
N LYS A 6 -14.03 -18.40 -50.46
CA LYS A 6 -12.75 -18.56 -49.73
C LYS A 6 -13.07 -18.96 -48.28
N LYS A 7 -12.79 -20.22 -47.90
CA LYS A 7 -12.92 -20.70 -46.51
C LYS A 7 -11.91 -19.94 -45.63
N SER A 8 -12.39 -19.17 -44.66
CA SER A 8 -11.57 -18.54 -43.63
C SER A 8 -10.96 -19.62 -42.73
N LYS A 9 -9.62 -19.65 -42.62
CA LYS A 9 -8.89 -20.51 -41.67
C LYS A 9 -9.26 -20.13 -40.23
N PRO A 10 -9.46 -21.08 -39.31
CA PRO A 10 -9.70 -20.77 -37.92
C PRO A 10 -8.40 -20.19 -37.32
N THR A 11 -8.47 -18.95 -36.85
CA THR A 11 -7.41 -18.32 -36.06
C THR A 11 -7.17 -19.14 -34.80
N ALA A 12 -5.97 -19.74 -34.70
CA ALA A 12 -5.54 -20.49 -33.54
C ALA A 12 -5.57 -19.57 -32.29
N LYS A 13 -6.49 -19.85 -31.35
CA LYS A 13 -6.54 -19.17 -30.06
C LYS A 13 -5.22 -19.45 -29.33
N LYS A 14 -4.35 -18.44 -29.20
CA LYS A 14 -3.17 -18.49 -28.33
C LYS A 14 -3.61 -18.95 -26.94
N LYS A 15 -3.22 -20.17 -26.54
CA LYS A 15 -3.40 -20.67 -25.17
C LYS A 15 -2.61 -19.73 -24.26
N ARG A 16 -3.31 -18.87 -23.52
CA ARG A 16 -2.72 -18.13 -22.41
C ARG A 16 -2.27 -19.16 -21.39
N THR A 17 -0.96 -19.32 -21.22
CA THR A 17 -0.35 -20.09 -20.14
C THR A 17 -0.71 -19.39 -18.83
N SER A 18 -1.75 -19.86 -18.16
CA SER A 18 -2.02 -19.44 -16.79
C SER A 18 -1.08 -20.21 -15.87
N ILE A 19 -0.11 -19.54 -15.26
CA ILE A 19 0.67 -20.10 -14.16
C ILE A 19 -0.31 -20.38 -13.02
N ARG A 20 -0.69 -21.64 -12.84
CA ARG A 20 -1.65 -22.04 -11.81
C ARG A 20 -0.87 -22.59 -10.62
N PHE A 21 -0.76 -21.79 -9.57
CA PHE A 21 -0.15 -22.24 -8.32
C PHE A 21 -0.91 -23.44 -7.75
N SER A 22 -0.16 -24.45 -7.27
CA SER A 22 -0.72 -25.57 -6.52
C SER A 22 -1.37 -25.08 -5.23
N ARG A 23 -2.31 -25.86 -4.67
CA ARG A 23 -2.96 -25.52 -3.40
C ARG A 23 -1.92 -25.42 -2.27
N GLN A 24 -0.95 -26.32 -2.23
CA GLN A 24 0.14 -26.31 -1.25
C GLN A 24 0.95 -25.01 -1.34
N ASN A 25 1.34 -24.58 -2.55
CA ASN A 25 2.12 -23.34 -2.73
C ASN A 25 1.32 -22.10 -2.32
N LYS A 26 0.00 -22.08 -2.54
CA LYS A 26 -0.86 -20.99 -2.07
C LYS A 26 -0.90 -20.90 -0.55
N ILE A 27 -0.98 -22.05 0.13
CA ILE A 27 -0.96 -22.11 1.60
C ILE A 27 0.37 -21.59 2.12
N ILE A 28 1.50 -22.07 1.58
CA ILE A 28 2.84 -21.65 1.98
C ILE A 28 3.03 -20.14 1.78
N LEU A 29 2.69 -19.62 0.59
CA LEU A 29 2.81 -18.19 0.31
C LEU A 29 1.84 -17.36 1.16
N GLY A 30 0.62 -17.85 1.40
CA GLY A 30 -0.36 -17.19 2.24
C GLY A 30 0.13 -17.05 3.68
N SER A 31 0.64 -18.13 4.27
CA SER A 31 1.25 -18.12 5.61
C SER A 31 2.45 -17.17 5.69
N LEU A 32 3.33 -17.18 4.68
CA LEU A 32 4.47 -16.27 4.61
C LEU A 32 4.03 -14.81 4.62
N LEU A 33 3.01 -14.45 3.84
CA LEU A 33 2.51 -13.07 3.78
C LEU A 33 1.85 -12.64 5.10
N ILE A 34 1.14 -13.53 5.79
CA ILE A 34 0.57 -13.25 7.12
C ILE A 34 1.69 -12.97 8.11
N LEU A 35 2.71 -13.83 8.19
CA LEU A 35 3.84 -13.63 9.09
C LEU A 35 4.62 -12.34 8.77
N LEU A 36 4.88 -12.08 7.48
CA LEU A 36 5.52 -10.85 7.03
C LEU A 36 4.69 -9.62 7.40
N SER A 37 3.36 -9.67 7.26
CA SER A 37 2.51 -8.54 7.62
C SER A 37 2.55 -8.20 9.11
N ILE A 38 2.57 -9.22 9.97
CA ILE A 38 2.67 -9.05 11.43
C ILE A 38 4.03 -8.47 11.78
N ALA A 39 5.11 -9.00 11.19
CA ALA A 39 6.45 -8.46 11.37
C ALA A 39 6.51 -6.98 10.97
N LEU A 40 6.05 -6.62 9.77
CA LEU A 40 6.03 -5.23 9.31
C LEU A 40 5.19 -4.32 10.20
N PHE A 41 4.05 -4.78 10.69
CA PHE A 41 3.22 -4.03 11.63
C PHE A 41 3.99 -3.66 12.91
N PHE A 42 4.67 -4.62 13.54
CA PHE A 42 5.50 -4.34 14.72
C PHE A 42 6.72 -3.49 14.39
N SER A 43 7.33 -3.69 13.22
CA SER A 43 8.42 -2.85 12.74
C SER A 43 8.01 -1.38 12.63
N PHE A 44 6.82 -1.13 12.07
CA PHE A 44 6.29 0.21 11.88
C PHE A 44 5.93 0.88 13.21
N ILE A 45 5.34 0.13 14.15
CA ILE A 45 5.12 0.62 15.53
C ILE A 45 6.44 1.02 16.16
N SER A 46 7.45 0.14 16.10
CA SER A 46 8.76 0.40 16.67
C SER A 46 9.39 1.65 16.06
N PHE A 47 9.41 1.73 14.73
CA PHE A 47 10.00 2.84 13.99
C PHE A 47 9.34 4.18 14.31
N TYR A 48 8.02 4.21 14.53
CA TYR A 48 7.34 5.44 14.91
C TYR A 48 7.99 6.12 16.14
N PHE A 49 8.49 5.34 17.09
CA PHE A 49 9.19 5.87 18.28
C PHE A 49 10.70 6.01 18.08
N THR A 50 11.32 5.25 17.18
CA THR A 50 12.79 5.14 17.05
C THR A 50 13.36 5.75 15.78
N TRP A 51 12.54 6.38 14.92
CA TRP A 51 12.94 6.76 13.55
C TRP A 51 14.17 7.66 13.47
N GLN A 52 14.35 8.62 14.39
CA GLN A 52 15.50 9.54 14.41
C GLN A 52 16.82 8.78 14.62
N GLU A 53 16.81 7.83 15.55
CA GLU A 53 17.98 7.03 15.90
C GLU A 53 18.24 5.94 14.85
N ASP A 54 17.17 5.33 14.34
CA ASP A 54 17.27 4.30 13.30
C ASP A 54 17.74 4.89 11.96
N GLN A 55 17.47 6.17 11.68
CA GLN A 55 17.90 6.84 10.45
C GLN A 55 19.42 7.00 10.36
N SER A 56 20.10 7.33 11.46
CA SER A 56 21.56 7.50 11.47
C SER A 56 22.30 6.17 11.24
N LEU A 57 21.65 5.04 11.55
CA LEU A 57 22.21 3.70 11.38
C LEU A 57 22.04 3.12 9.97
N LEU A 58 21.34 3.81 9.06
CA LEU A 58 21.12 3.33 7.69
C LEU A 58 22.41 3.24 6.87
N THR A 59 23.40 4.10 7.14
CA THR A 59 24.73 4.03 6.50
C THR A 59 25.57 2.87 7.04
N GLU A 60 25.28 2.41 8.24
CA GLU A 60 25.98 1.34 8.95
C GLU A 60 25.33 -0.03 8.70
N PHE A 61 24.53 -0.20 7.63
CA PHE A 61 23.77 -1.43 7.41
C PHE A 61 24.65 -2.70 7.43
N ALA A 62 25.82 -2.66 6.79
CA ALA A 62 26.76 -3.78 6.71
C ALA A 62 27.54 -4.05 8.02
N ASN A 63 27.59 -3.09 8.94
CA ASN A 63 28.38 -3.17 10.16
C ASN A 63 27.65 -3.99 11.24
N ARG A 64 27.99 -5.26 11.43
CA ARG A 64 27.28 -6.15 12.36
C ARG A 64 27.31 -5.73 13.84
N ASN A 65 28.22 -4.84 14.23
CA ASN A 65 28.34 -4.36 15.61
C ASN A 65 27.28 -3.32 15.96
N GLU A 66 26.75 -2.62 14.95
CA GLU A 66 25.67 -1.66 15.12
C GLU A 66 24.32 -2.38 15.13
N GLN A 67 23.41 -1.97 16.01
CA GLN A 67 22.06 -2.52 16.11
C GLN A 67 21.03 -1.40 16.04
N ALA A 68 20.03 -1.57 15.18
CA ALA A 68 18.91 -0.64 15.15
C ALA A 68 17.96 -0.93 16.32
N LYS A 69 17.30 0.11 16.84
CA LYS A 69 16.32 -0.02 17.92
C LYS A 69 15.01 -0.65 17.45
N ASN A 70 14.77 -0.69 16.14
CA ASN A 70 13.62 -1.35 15.56
C ASN A 70 13.48 -2.81 16.02
N LEU A 71 12.25 -3.26 16.30
CA LEU A 71 11.98 -4.65 16.71
C LEU A 71 12.46 -5.72 15.70
N LEU A 72 12.57 -5.38 14.41
CA LEU A 72 13.16 -6.25 13.38
C LEU A 72 14.58 -5.85 13.01
N ASN A 73 15.26 -5.17 13.94
CA ASN A 73 16.63 -4.69 13.81
C ASN A 73 16.81 -3.90 12.49
N LYS A 74 18.00 -3.92 11.89
CA LYS A 74 18.31 -3.13 10.68
C LYS A 74 17.37 -3.35 9.50
N PHE A 75 16.88 -4.59 9.33
CA PHE A 75 15.93 -4.90 8.28
C PHE A 75 14.63 -4.12 8.49
N GLY A 76 14.08 -4.19 9.70
CA GLY A 76 12.89 -3.44 10.09
C GLY A 76 13.07 -1.94 9.98
N ALA A 77 14.18 -1.41 10.50
CA ALA A 77 14.53 0.01 10.40
C ALA A 77 14.59 0.49 8.94
N SER A 78 15.23 -0.29 8.06
CA SER A 78 15.36 0.05 6.65
C SER A 78 14.00 0.07 5.94
N VAL A 79 13.21 -1.00 6.09
CA VAL A 79 11.89 -1.09 5.45
C VAL A 79 10.97 0.02 5.97
N SER A 80 10.97 0.26 7.29
CA SER A 80 10.16 1.32 7.91
C SER A 80 10.60 2.71 7.46
N TYR A 81 11.90 2.97 7.32
CA TYR A 81 12.40 4.24 6.78
C TYR A 81 11.90 4.51 5.37
N TYR A 82 11.98 3.53 4.46
CA TYR A 82 11.52 3.73 3.08
C TYR A 82 10.00 3.82 2.97
N VAL A 83 9.25 3.01 3.73
CA VAL A 83 7.80 2.92 3.60
C VAL A 83 7.10 4.00 4.43
N MET A 84 7.55 4.28 5.64
CA MET A 84 6.96 5.31 6.52
C MET A 84 7.58 6.68 6.28
N TYR A 85 8.88 6.86 6.54
CA TYR A 85 9.49 8.20 6.49
C TYR A 85 9.55 8.75 5.07
N ARG A 86 10.19 8.03 4.14
CA ARG A 86 10.26 8.46 2.72
C ARG A 86 8.96 8.22 1.94
N GLY A 87 8.06 7.40 2.50
CA GLY A 87 6.80 7.04 1.88
C GLY A 87 5.64 7.83 2.49
N PHE A 88 4.71 7.10 3.11
CA PHE A 88 3.35 7.57 3.40
C PHE A 88 3.06 7.83 4.89
N GLY A 89 4.10 7.88 5.73
CA GLY A 89 3.97 8.16 7.15
C GLY A 89 3.13 7.14 7.89
N LEU A 90 2.15 7.59 8.67
CA LEU A 90 1.22 6.70 9.39
C LEU A 90 0.27 5.95 8.45
N ALA A 91 0.00 6.47 7.25
CA ALA A 91 -0.86 5.76 6.30
C ALA A 91 -0.23 4.43 5.83
N SER A 92 1.07 4.26 6.01
CA SER A 92 1.82 3.04 5.71
C SER A 92 1.35 1.81 6.47
N PHE A 93 0.66 1.95 7.61
CA PHE A 93 0.03 0.83 8.32
C PHE A 93 -1.05 0.10 7.51
N ILE A 94 -1.58 0.72 6.45
CA ILE A 94 -2.49 0.05 5.51
C ILE A 94 -1.77 -1.06 4.72
N VAL A 95 -0.46 -0.92 4.47
CA VAL A 95 0.34 -1.91 3.73
C VAL A 95 0.36 -3.28 4.42
N PRO A 96 0.77 -3.42 5.70
CA PRO A 96 0.72 -4.71 6.39
C PRO A 96 -0.72 -5.24 6.47
N PHE A 97 -1.73 -4.39 6.64
CA PHE A 97 -3.13 -4.84 6.61
C PHE A 97 -3.51 -5.50 5.26
N LEU A 98 -3.18 -4.87 4.13
CA LEU A 98 -3.43 -5.41 2.79
C LEU A 98 -2.61 -6.68 2.49
N LEU A 99 -1.38 -6.77 3.00
CA LEU A 99 -0.55 -7.97 2.91
C LEU A 99 -1.15 -9.12 3.72
N CYS A 100 -1.58 -8.87 4.95
CA CYS A 100 -2.26 -9.85 5.80
C CYS A 100 -3.50 -10.40 5.10
N LEU A 101 -4.34 -9.50 4.57
CA LEU A 101 -5.54 -9.85 3.84
C LEU A 101 -5.23 -10.68 2.58
N THR A 102 -4.19 -10.33 1.83
CA THR A 102 -3.72 -11.11 0.68
C THR A 102 -3.28 -12.50 1.11
N GLY A 103 -2.54 -12.60 2.23
CA GLY A 103 -2.12 -13.86 2.81
C GLY A 103 -3.29 -14.75 3.21
N LEU A 104 -4.32 -14.19 3.85
CA LEU A 104 -5.56 -14.90 4.20
C LEU A 104 -6.30 -15.41 2.96
N TYR A 105 -6.40 -14.60 1.90
CA TYR A 105 -7.03 -15.02 0.64
C TYR A 105 -6.30 -16.22 0.01
N LEU A 106 -4.96 -16.22 0.04
CA LEU A 106 -4.17 -17.33 -0.48
C LEU A 106 -4.29 -18.58 0.41
N PHE A 107 -4.15 -18.41 1.72
CA PHE A 107 -4.22 -19.48 2.71
C PHE A 107 -5.58 -20.21 2.65
N LEU A 108 -6.67 -19.45 2.63
CA LEU A 108 -8.03 -19.98 2.55
C LEU A 108 -8.48 -20.32 1.11
N SER A 109 -7.62 -20.11 0.11
CA SER A 109 -7.92 -20.34 -1.31
C SER A 109 -9.16 -19.57 -1.82
N ILE A 110 -9.40 -18.37 -1.28
CA ILE A 110 -10.52 -17.49 -1.67
C ILE A 110 -10.24 -16.89 -3.07
N PRO A 111 -11.24 -16.76 -3.96
CA PRO A 111 -11.07 -16.12 -5.26
C PRO A 111 -10.57 -14.67 -5.15
N GLY A 112 -9.47 -14.35 -5.82
CA GLY A 112 -8.81 -13.03 -5.75
C GLY A 112 -9.56 -11.86 -6.42
N LYS A 113 -10.73 -12.09 -7.05
CA LYS A 113 -11.49 -11.01 -7.71
C LYS A 113 -11.89 -9.91 -6.73
N ALA A 114 -12.34 -10.28 -5.54
CA ALA A 114 -12.70 -9.30 -4.50
C ALA A 114 -11.47 -8.61 -3.90
N LEU A 115 -10.30 -9.27 -3.91
CA LEU A 115 -9.05 -8.75 -3.34
C LEU A 115 -8.54 -7.54 -4.14
N TRP A 116 -8.69 -7.56 -5.47
CA TRP A 116 -8.30 -6.44 -6.34
C TRP A 116 -8.97 -5.12 -5.91
N ASN A 117 -10.28 -5.15 -5.67
CA ASN A 117 -11.01 -3.96 -5.22
C ASN A 117 -10.52 -3.50 -3.84
N LYS A 118 -10.18 -4.42 -2.93
CA LYS A 118 -9.64 -4.08 -1.61
C LYS A 118 -8.27 -3.38 -1.72
N TRP A 119 -7.41 -3.82 -2.65
CA TRP A 119 -6.14 -3.15 -2.92
C TRP A 119 -6.34 -1.75 -3.51
N ILE A 120 -7.24 -1.58 -4.48
CA ILE A 120 -7.53 -0.25 -5.04
C ILE A 120 -7.98 0.72 -3.93
N TRP A 121 -8.97 0.34 -3.14
CA TRP A 121 -9.49 1.19 -2.07
C TRP A 121 -8.47 1.40 -0.95
N GLY A 122 -7.68 0.38 -0.61
CA GLY A 122 -6.63 0.50 0.39
C GLY A 122 -5.50 1.43 -0.04
N LEU A 123 -5.06 1.36 -1.30
CA LEU A 123 -4.05 2.28 -1.83
C LEU A 123 -4.58 3.72 -1.94
N LEU A 124 -5.85 3.89 -2.33
CA LEU A 124 -6.50 5.19 -2.34
C LEU A 124 -6.57 5.80 -0.92
N LEU A 125 -6.97 5.01 0.07
CA LEU A 125 -6.95 5.44 1.48
C LEU A 125 -5.55 5.78 1.96
N LEU A 126 -4.54 5.00 1.56
CA LEU A 126 -3.15 5.23 1.91
C LEU A 126 -2.65 6.58 1.37
N ILE A 127 -2.89 6.87 0.09
CA ILE A 127 -2.48 8.14 -0.51
C ILE A 127 -3.26 9.30 0.11
N TRP A 128 -4.59 9.19 0.20
CA TRP A 128 -5.43 10.24 0.76
C TRP A 128 -5.06 10.57 2.21
N THR A 129 -4.87 9.54 3.06
CA THR A 129 -4.51 9.74 4.48
C THR A 129 -3.13 10.36 4.60
N SER A 130 -2.16 9.95 3.77
CA SER A 130 -0.80 10.53 3.77
C SER A 130 -0.83 12.02 3.42
N ILE A 131 -1.53 12.42 2.36
CA ILE A 131 -1.67 13.85 1.98
C ILE A 131 -2.45 14.63 3.04
N ALA A 132 -3.54 14.05 3.58
CA ALA A 132 -4.32 14.70 4.63
C ALA A 132 -3.46 14.97 5.88
N LEU A 133 -2.65 13.99 6.31
CA LEU A 133 -1.72 14.18 7.43
C LEU A 133 -0.59 15.16 7.08
N GLY A 134 -0.12 15.19 5.84
CA GLY A 134 0.81 16.22 5.35
C GLY A 134 0.23 17.64 5.42
N PHE A 135 -1.06 17.80 5.15
CA PHE A 135 -1.78 19.08 5.23
C PHE A 135 -2.06 19.52 6.67
N PHE A 136 -2.53 18.62 7.54
CA PHE A 136 -2.95 18.96 8.91
C PHE A 136 -1.81 18.93 9.94
N ALA A 137 -0.74 18.16 9.67
CA ALA A 137 0.35 17.95 10.61
C ALA A 137 1.72 18.27 10.01
N GLU A 138 1.83 19.44 9.38
CA GLU A 138 3.03 19.95 8.71
C GLU A 138 4.27 19.99 9.62
N SER A 139 4.08 20.23 10.92
CA SER A 139 5.16 20.22 11.93
C SER A 139 5.64 18.83 12.35
N GLN A 140 4.98 17.77 11.88
CA GLN A 140 5.32 16.37 12.19
C GLN A 140 5.49 15.56 10.90
N PRO A 141 6.65 15.66 10.23
CA PRO A 141 6.88 15.07 8.91
C PRO A 141 6.60 13.58 8.84
N LEU A 142 6.80 12.84 9.93
CA LEU A 142 6.54 11.40 9.98
C LEU A 142 5.06 11.04 9.86
N LEU A 143 4.13 11.93 10.23
CA LEU A 143 2.70 11.63 10.16
C LEU A 143 2.23 11.50 8.71
N GLY A 144 2.55 12.50 7.87
CA GLY A 144 2.27 12.47 6.44
C GLY A 144 3.26 11.62 5.63
N GLY A 145 4.48 11.46 6.14
CA GLY A 145 5.62 10.98 5.36
C GLY A 145 6.04 12.02 4.31
N LEU A 146 7.20 11.78 3.69
CA LEU A 146 7.71 12.67 2.65
C LEU A 146 6.74 12.80 1.47
N VAL A 147 6.09 11.70 1.04
CA VAL A 147 5.13 11.76 -0.08
C VAL A 147 3.93 12.63 0.29
N GLY A 148 3.39 12.48 1.50
CA GLY A 148 2.24 13.27 1.94
C GLY A 148 2.55 14.76 2.04
N TYR A 149 3.72 15.09 2.58
CA TYR A 149 4.20 16.47 2.68
C TYR A 149 4.42 17.11 1.30
N GLU A 150 5.21 16.47 0.43
CA GLU A 150 5.55 17.02 -0.89
C GLU A 150 4.32 17.14 -1.81
N MET A 151 3.41 16.16 -1.76
CA MET A 151 2.16 16.25 -2.53
C MET A 151 1.23 17.33 -1.99
N ASN A 152 1.19 17.53 -0.67
CA ASN A 152 0.46 18.64 -0.09
C ASN A 152 1.04 19.99 -0.52
N ASP A 153 2.36 20.16 -0.40
CA ASP A 153 3.08 21.38 -0.80
C ASP A 153 2.83 21.70 -2.29
N PHE A 154 3.03 20.70 -3.15
CA PHE A 154 2.70 20.80 -4.57
C PHE A 154 1.25 21.24 -4.80
N LEU A 155 0.26 20.63 -4.13
CA LEU A 155 -1.15 21.01 -4.32
C LEU A 155 -1.45 22.44 -3.82
N GLN A 156 -0.78 22.88 -2.76
CA GLN A 156 -0.92 24.23 -2.23
C GLN A 156 -0.38 25.28 -3.21
N ASP A 157 0.70 24.99 -3.93
CA ASP A 157 1.26 25.89 -4.96
C ASP A 157 0.24 26.22 -6.07
N TYR A 158 -0.56 25.23 -6.50
CA TYR A 158 -1.52 25.44 -7.61
C TYR A 158 -2.89 25.93 -7.15
N THR A 159 -3.35 25.52 -5.96
CA THR A 159 -4.76 25.71 -5.54
C THR A 159 -4.91 26.54 -4.26
N GLY A 160 -3.80 26.81 -3.57
CA GLY A 160 -3.79 27.41 -2.25
C GLY A 160 -4.31 26.47 -1.15
N LYS A 161 -4.09 26.86 0.11
CA LYS A 161 -4.48 26.06 1.29
C LYS A 161 -5.98 25.72 1.33
N ILE A 162 -6.84 26.66 0.97
CA ILE A 162 -8.29 26.44 0.90
C ILE A 162 -8.65 25.43 -0.19
N GLY A 163 -7.98 25.50 -1.35
CA GLY A 163 -8.16 24.56 -2.46
C GLY A 163 -7.84 23.12 -2.04
N VAL A 164 -6.69 22.91 -1.41
CA VAL A 164 -6.29 21.58 -0.89
C VAL A 164 -7.29 21.05 0.12
N PHE A 165 -7.74 21.90 1.06
CA PHE A 165 -8.77 21.51 2.04
C PHE A 165 -10.06 21.03 1.35
N LEU A 166 -10.56 21.77 0.35
CA LEU A 166 -11.76 21.39 -0.40
C LEU A 166 -11.57 20.09 -1.19
N ILE A 167 -10.40 19.89 -1.80
CA ILE A 167 -10.04 18.64 -2.51
C ILE A 167 -10.06 17.46 -1.53
N LEU A 168 -9.41 17.60 -0.37
CA LEU A 168 -9.36 16.56 0.65
C LEU A 168 -10.76 16.22 1.17
N LEU A 169 -11.59 17.24 1.43
CA LEU A 169 -12.97 17.07 1.88
C LEU A 169 -13.83 16.36 0.83
N PHE A 170 -13.74 16.77 -0.42
CA PHE A 170 -14.50 16.13 -1.51
C PHE A 170 -14.10 14.66 -1.69
N MET A 171 -12.79 14.37 -1.67
CA MET A 171 -12.28 13.01 -1.75
C MET A 171 -12.73 12.16 -0.55
N LEU A 172 -12.80 12.74 0.64
CA LEU A 172 -13.36 12.07 1.82
C LEU A 172 -14.83 11.70 1.58
N THR A 173 -15.65 12.60 1.05
CA THR A 173 -17.05 12.29 0.70
C THR A 173 -17.14 11.12 -0.29
N VAL A 174 -16.31 11.10 -1.34
CA VAL A 174 -16.26 9.99 -2.30
C VAL A 174 -15.92 8.67 -1.61
N ILE A 175 -14.94 8.67 -0.69
CA ILE A 175 -14.55 7.50 0.09
C ILE A 175 -15.72 7.02 0.97
N LEU A 176 -16.35 7.91 1.73
CA LEU A 176 -17.47 7.57 2.62
C LEU A 176 -18.66 6.97 1.85
N VAL A 177 -19.02 7.56 0.71
CA VAL A 177 -20.16 7.09 -0.09
C VAL A 177 -19.83 5.78 -0.84
N ARG A 178 -18.62 5.64 -1.41
CA ARG A 178 -18.31 4.49 -2.28
C ARG A 178 -17.73 3.29 -1.54
N LEU A 179 -16.89 3.53 -0.53
CA LEU A 179 -16.24 2.47 0.25
C LEU A 179 -17.10 2.05 1.43
N PHE A 180 -17.56 3.03 2.23
CA PHE A 180 -18.36 2.76 3.43
C PHE A 180 -19.85 2.71 3.17
N LYS A 181 -20.29 3.01 1.94
CA LYS A 181 -21.70 3.02 1.53
C LYS A 181 -22.58 3.90 2.43
N ILE A 182 -22.00 4.96 2.99
CA ILE A 182 -22.75 5.91 3.81
C ILE A 182 -23.73 6.63 2.90
N THR A 183 -25.02 6.46 3.18
CA THR A 183 -26.09 7.21 2.54
C THR A 183 -26.81 8.04 3.60
N PRO A 184 -27.42 9.18 3.24
CA PRO A 184 -28.22 9.96 4.18
C PRO A 184 -29.45 9.19 4.71
N GLU A 185 -29.83 8.10 4.04
CA GLU A 185 -31.04 7.34 4.31
C GLU A 185 -30.80 6.13 5.24
N GLY A 186 -29.54 5.81 5.59
CA GLY A 186 -29.16 4.70 6.47
C GLY A 186 -28.07 3.81 5.89
#